data_AF-A0A4S8QS35-F1
#
_entry.id   AF-A0A4S8QS35-F1
#
_cell.length_a   1.000
_cell.length_b   1.000
_cell.length_c   1.000
_cell.angle_alpha   90.00
_cell.angle_beta   90.00
_cell.angle_gamma   90.00
#
_symmetry.space_group_name_H-M   'P 1'
#
loop_
_entity.id
_entity.type
_entity.pdbx_description
1 polymer ?
#
loop_
_entity_poly.entity_id
_entity_poly.type
_entity_poly.pdbx_seq_one_letter_code
_entity_poly.pdbx_strand_id
1 'polypeptide(L)'
;MTTELEFPCTLTLDIPLPTPRLASAALSALSVDAELSPLVRRTFSLISPSPDTSSSSSSCAPKSILRTSYRATTNRMLRVAVNGFMESVSVVLGVMEELDVDVLESGESTAQVD
;
A
#
# COMPACT_ATOMS: atom_id res chain seq x y z
N MET A 1 -20.89 -17.90 -9.21
CA MET A 1 -20.91 -17.96 -7.73
C MET A 1 -20.00 -19.08 -7.20
N THR A 2 -18.73 -19.19 -7.65
CA THR A 2 -17.85 -20.32 -7.30
C THR A 2 -16.49 -19.92 -6.71
N THR A 3 -16.10 -18.64 -6.75
CA THR A 3 -14.77 -18.19 -6.27
C THR A 3 -14.66 -18.09 -4.75
N GLU A 4 -15.77 -18.03 -4.00
CA GLU A 4 -15.73 -17.96 -2.54
C GLU A 4 -15.40 -19.29 -1.87
N LEU A 5 -15.80 -20.41 -2.48
CA LEU A 5 -15.48 -21.75 -1.97
C LEU A 5 -14.06 -22.19 -2.34
N GLU A 6 -13.51 -21.67 -3.44
CA GLU A 6 -12.17 -22.01 -3.94
C GLU A 6 -11.06 -21.28 -3.17
N PHE A 7 -11.34 -20.07 -2.65
CA PHE A 7 -10.37 -19.27 -1.90
C PHE A 7 -10.97 -18.78 -0.56
N PRO A 8 -11.11 -19.67 0.45
CA PRO A 8 -11.79 -19.35 1.71
C PRO A 8 -11.00 -18.41 2.63
N CYS A 9 -9.67 -18.33 2.46
CA CYS A 9 -8.83 -17.48 3.32
C CYS A 9 -8.65 -16.11 2.68
N THR A 10 -9.13 -15.06 3.34
CA THR A 10 -9.06 -13.67 2.85
C THR A 10 -8.31 -12.77 3.83
N LEU A 11 -7.54 -11.82 3.32
CA LEU A 11 -6.85 -10.82 4.13
C LEU A 11 -6.69 -9.52 3.35
N THR A 12 -6.87 -8.39 4.04
CA THR A 12 -6.73 -7.06 3.46
C THR A 12 -5.67 -6.29 4.24
N LEU A 13 -4.74 -5.70 3.51
CA LEU A 13 -3.66 -4.87 4.04
C LEU A 13 -3.85 -3.44 3.54
N ASP A 14 -3.90 -2.50 4.47
CA ASP A 14 -3.99 -1.07 4.18
C ASP A 14 -2.67 -0.41 4.59
N ILE A 15 -1.91 0.07 3.61
CA ILE A 15 -0.62 0.72 3.82
C ILE A 15 -0.81 2.23 3.58
N PRO A 16 -0.77 3.06 4.63
CA PRO A 16 -0.85 4.50 4.48
C PRO A 16 0.46 5.05 3.92
N LEU A 17 0.37 5.89 2.89
CA LEU A 17 1.51 6.54 2.26
C LEU A 17 1.38 8.08 2.37
N PRO A 18 2.51 8.80 2.53
CA PRO A 18 2.48 10.24 2.83
C PRO A 18 1.84 11.09 1.73
N THR A 19 2.06 10.71 0.46
CA THR A 19 1.57 11.46 -0.70
C THR A 19 0.86 10.55 -1.70
N PRO A 20 -0.10 11.07 -2.49
CA PRO A 20 -0.79 10.28 -3.52
C PRO A 20 0.16 9.86 -4.65
N ARG A 21 1.20 10.65 -4.95
CA ARG A 21 2.23 10.31 -5.94
C ARG A 21 2.99 9.05 -5.51
N LEU A 22 3.47 9.00 -4.27
CA LEU A 22 4.13 7.82 -3.71
C LEU A 22 3.21 6.60 -3.74
N ALA A 23 1.93 6.77 -3.43
CA ALA A 23 0.96 5.68 -3.51
C ALA A 23 0.76 5.15 -4.93
N SER A 24 0.67 6.04 -5.94
CA SER A 24 0.58 5.63 -7.34
C SER A 24 1.86 4.96 -7.86
N ALA A 25 3.03 5.44 -7.45
CA ALA A 25 4.31 4.86 -7.79
C ALA A 25 4.49 3.47 -7.15
N ALA A 26 4.13 3.34 -5.87
CA ALA A 26 4.17 2.06 -5.16
C ALA A 26 3.22 1.04 -5.81
N LEU A 27 1.98 1.43 -6.14
CA LEU A 27 1.05 0.56 -6.86
C LEU A 27 1.64 0.10 -8.19
N SER A 28 2.23 1.01 -8.96
CA SER A 28 2.80 0.69 -10.27
C SER A 28 3.97 -0.29 -10.14
N ALA A 29 4.88 -0.05 -9.20
CA ALA A 29 6.02 -0.95 -8.94
C ALA A 29 5.57 -2.34 -8.46
N LEU A 30 4.63 -2.41 -7.53
CA LEU A 30 4.13 -3.67 -6.96
C LEU A 30 3.22 -4.44 -7.92
N SER A 31 2.62 -3.78 -8.91
CA SER A 31 1.75 -4.43 -9.90
C SER A 31 2.50 -5.31 -10.91
N VAL A 32 3.79 -5.04 -11.13
CA VAL A 32 4.64 -5.82 -12.05
C VAL A 32 5.00 -7.18 -11.46
N ASP A 33 5.02 -7.27 -10.12
CA ASP A 33 5.25 -8.52 -9.42
C ASP A 33 4.00 -9.41 -9.52
N ALA A 34 4.13 -10.53 -10.22
CA ALA A 34 3.07 -11.49 -10.40
C ALA A 34 3.08 -12.51 -9.26
N GLU A 35 1.90 -12.90 -8.78
CA GLU A 35 1.81 -13.99 -7.80
C GLU A 35 2.38 -15.29 -8.38
N LEU A 36 3.33 -15.90 -7.67
CA LEU A 36 3.99 -17.14 -8.10
C LEU A 36 3.04 -18.33 -8.17
N SER A 37 1.94 -18.31 -7.43
CA SER A 37 1.01 -19.44 -7.31
C SER A 37 -0.39 -19.08 -7.80
N PRO A 38 -1.02 -19.93 -8.65
CA PRO A 38 -2.42 -19.75 -9.05
C PRO A 38 -3.40 -19.97 -7.87
N LEU A 39 -2.91 -20.50 -6.74
CA LEU A 39 -3.69 -20.75 -5.52
C LEU A 39 -3.83 -19.50 -4.63
N VAL A 40 -3.27 -18.36 -5.05
CA VAL A 40 -3.39 -17.07 -4.39
C VAL A 40 -3.82 -16.03 -5.42
N ARG A 41 -4.80 -15.21 -5.05
CA ARG A 41 -5.25 -14.08 -5.83
C ARG A 41 -4.99 -12.80 -5.05
N ARG A 42 -4.23 -11.90 -5.67
CA ARG A 42 -3.92 -10.57 -5.15
C ARG A 42 -4.61 -9.50 -5.99
N THR A 43 -5.09 -8.45 -5.35
CA THR A 43 -5.67 -7.29 -6.01
C THR A 43 -5.27 -6.02 -5.29
N PHE A 44 -4.86 -5.01 -6.06
CA PHE A 44 -4.44 -3.71 -5.54
C PHE A 44 -5.52 -2.67 -5.81
N SER A 45 -5.66 -1.73 -4.88
CA SER A 45 -6.56 -0.59 -4.98
C SER A 45 -5.98 0.60 -4.24
N LEU A 46 -6.15 1.81 -4.79
CA LEU A 46 -5.80 3.05 -4.11
C LEU A 46 -7.05 3.68 -3.54
N ILE A 47 -7.00 4.04 -2.26
CA ILE A 47 -8.06 4.74 -1.57
C ILE A 47 -7.52 6.11 -1.22
N SER A 48 -7.98 7.12 -1.95
CA SER A 48 -7.76 8.51 -1.59
C SER A 48 -8.69 8.89 -0.44
N PRO A 49 -8.21 9.60 0.59
CA PRO A 49 -9.07 10.08 1.65
C PRO A 49 -10.06 11.11 1.06
N SER A 50 -11.36 10.85 1.21
CA SER A 50 -12.39 11.87 0.98
C SER A 50 -12.15 13.02 1.96
N PRO A 51 -12.37 14.30 1.57
CA PRO A 51 -12.18 15.45 2.45
C PRO A 51 -13.07 15.49 3.70
N ASP A 52 -13.93 14.50 3.93
CA ASP A 52 -15.01 14.57 4.94
C ASP A 52 -14.64 13.99 6.33
N THR A 53 -13.48 13.36 6.51
CA THR A 53 -13.07 12.85 7.84
C THR A 53 -12.18 13.85 8.57
N SER A 54 -12.81 14.92 9.04
CA SER A 54 -12.23 15.93 9.94
C SER A 54 -12.40 15.50 11.40
N SER A 55 -11.46 14.68 11.92
CA SER A 55 -11.23 14.44 13.35
C SER A 55 -10.11 13.38 13.45
N SER A 56 -8.89 13.60 13.96
CA SER A 56 -8.44 14.46 15.04
C SER A 56 -6.90 14.59 14.95
N SER A 57 -6.38 15.80 15.18
CA SER A 57 -5.00 16.10 15.60
C SER A 57 -3.83 15.41 14.86
N SER A 58 -3.43 15.97 13.70
CA SER A 58 -2.03 16.24 13.35
C SER A 58 -2.00 16.78 11.92
N SER A 59 -1.48 18.01 11.78
CA SER A 59 -0.99 18.58 10.52
C SER A 59 -0.26 17.52 9.69
N CYS A 60 -0.62 17.31 8.42
CA CYS A 60 0.25 16.84 7.31
C CYS A 60 -0.56 16.08 6.25
N ALA A 61 -0.58 16.63 5.02
CA ALA A 61 -0.82 16.03 3.68
C ALA A 61 -2.00 15.04 3.45
N PRO A 62 -2.54 14.96 2.21
CA PRO A 62 -3.51 13.92 1.85
C PRO A 62 -2.85 12.52 1.91
N LYS A 63 -3.04 11.82 3.03
CA LYS A 63 -2.56 10.44 3.24
C LYS A 63 -3.31 9.47 2.35
N SER A 64 -2.67 8.97 1.28
CA SER A 64 -3.27 7.99 0.37
C SER A 64 -3.05 6.57 0.89
N ILE A 65 -4.06 5.71 0.83
CA ILE A 65 -3.98 4.33 1.34
C ILE A 65 -3.84 3.38 0.15
N LEU A 66 -2.75 2.60 0.14
CA LEU A 66 -2.57 1.47 -0.75
C LEU A 66 -3.21 0.23 -0.10
N ARG A 67 -4.37 -0.18 -0.63
CA ARG A 67 -5.09 -1.37 -0.18
C ARG A 67 -4.73 -2.57 -1.06
N THR A 68 -4.27 -3.63 -0.43
CA THR A 68 -3.99 -4.92 -1.07
C THR A 68 -4.92 -5.99 -0.49
N SER A 69 -5.70 -6.64 -1.35
CA SER A 69 -6.61 -7.72 -0.96
C SER A 69 -6.09 -9.05 -1.46
N TYR A 70 -5.97 -9.99 -0.54
CA TYR A 70 -5.54 -11.36 -0.76
C TYR A 70 -6.69 -12.34 -0.59
N ARG A 71 -6.72 -13.35 -1.46
CA ARG A 71 -7.55 -14.55 -1.32
C ARG A 71 -6.70 -15.78 -1.61
N ALA A 72 -6.74 -16.78 -0.75
CA ALA A 72 -5.94 -17.99 -0.87
C ALA A 72 -6.75 -19.24 -0.53
N THR A 73 -6.31 -20.38 -1.06
CA THR A 73 -6.89 -21.70 -0.74
C THR A 73 -6.65 -22.13 0.70
N THR A 74 -5.50 -21.75 1.28
CA THR A 74 -5.11 -22.08 2.66
C THR A 74 -4.41 -20.91 3.35
N ASN A 75 -4.48 -20.87 4.68
CA ASN A 75 -3.70 -19.93 5.49
C ASN A 75 -2.18 -20.06 5.25
N ARG A 76 -1.69 -21.25 4.92
CA ARG A 76 -0.27 -21.46 4.60
C ARG A 76 0.13 -20.70 3.33
N MET A 77 -0.67 -20.82 2.27
CA MET A 77 -0.44 -20.10 1.01
C MET A 77 -0.54 -18.59 1.22
N LEU A 78 -1.53 -18.15 2.01
CA LEU A 78 -1.68 -16.74 2.36
C LEU A 78 -0.43 -16.19 3.05
N ARG A 79 0.14 -16.92 4.02
CA ARG A 79 1.36 -16.50 4.72
C ARG A 79 2.55 -16.37 3.79
N VAL A 80 2.76 -17.35 2.90
CA VAL A 80 3.89 -17.31 1.95
C VAL A 80 3.76 -16.12 1.01
N ALA A 81 2.57 -15.87 0.47
CA ALA A 81 2.33 -14.74 -0.43
C ALA A 81 2.50 -13.39 0.28
N VAL A 82 1.95 -13.24 1.49
CA VAL A 82 2.06 -11.98 2.25
C VAL A 82 3.50 -11.70 2.67
N ASN A 83 4.27 -12.70 3.06
CA ASN A 83 5.69 -12.51 3.40
C ASN A 83 6.49 -11.97 2.20
N GLY A 84 6.39 -12.62 1.04
CA GLY A 84 7.07 -12.17 -0.17
C GLY A 84 6.61 -10.77 -0.61
N PHE A 85 5.31 -10.47 -0.47
CA PHE A 85 4.80 -9.12 -0.72
C PHE A 85 5.41 -8.07 0.20
N MET A 86 5.54 -8.34 1.50
CA MET A 86 6.10 -7.38 2.45
C MET A 86 7.59 -7.14 2.19
N GLU A 87 8.33 -8.14 1.69
CA GLU A 87 9.69 -7.96 1.20
C GLU A 87 9.73 -7.00 0.00
N SER A 88 8.87 -7.21 -1.00
CA SER A 88 8.75 -6.30 -2.16
C SER A 88 8.37 -4.88 -1.74
N VAL A 89 7.41 -4.72 -0.81
CA VAL A 89 7.01 -3.41 -0.26
C VAL A 89 8.18 -2.74 0.45
N SER A 90 8.94 -3.46 1.27
CA SER A 90 10.08 -2.91 2.00
C SER A 90 11.13 -2.35 1.03
N VAL A 91 11.39 -3.04 -0.08
CA VAL A 91 12.33 -2.57 -1.11
C VAL A 91 11.81 -1.29 -1.78
N VAL A 92 10.54 -1.28 -2.18
CA VAL A 92 9.93 -0.10 -2.82
C VAL A 92 9.96 1.11 -1.88
N LEU A 93 9.63 0.93 -0.61
CA LEU A 93 9.66 2.01 0.38
C LEU A 93 11.08 2.50 0.66
N GLY A 94 12.07 1.61 0.76
CA GLY A 94 13.47 2.02 0.93
C GLY A 94 13.99 2.83 -0.26
N VAL A 95 13.64 2.42 -1.49
CA VAL A 95 13.98 3.17 -2.71
C VAL A 95 13.28 4.54 -2.72
N MET A 96 12.03 4.62 -2.27
CA MET A 96 11.32 5.89 -2.14
C MET A 96 11.95 6.83 -1.12
N GLU A 97 12.43 6.30 0.01
CA GLU A 97 13.12 7.07 1.03
C GLU A 97 14.46 7.64 0.52
N GLU A 98 15.25 6.83 -0.19
CA GLU A 98 16.56 7.25 -0.71
C GLU A 98 16.47 8.19 -1.92
N LEU A 99 15.46 8.02 -2.77
CA LEU A 99 15.35 8.76 -4.04
C LEU A 99 14.39 9.95 -4.01
N ASP A 100 13.42 9.99 -3.08
CA ASP A 100 12.39 11.06 -3.03
C ASP A 100 12.72 12.09 -1.93
N VAL A 101 14.00 12.50 -1.86
CA VAL A 101 14.54 13.48 -0.89
C VAL A 101 13.79 14.82 -0.95
N ASP A 102 13.38 15.24 -2.16
CA ASP A 102 12.67 16.51 -2.40
C ASP A 102 11.24 16.55 -1.80
N VAL A 103 10.62 15.40 -1.53
CA VAL A 103 9.25 15.31 -0.97
C VAL A 103 9.25 15.36 0.56
N LEU A 104 10.33 14.93 1.21
CA LEU A 104 10.49 15.04 2.66
C LEU A 104 10.81 16.49 3.07
N GLU A 105 11.66 17.19 2.31
CA GLU A 105 12.03 18.59 2.60
C GLU A 105 10.90 19.59 2.31
N SER A 106 10.04 19.29 1.32
CA SER A 106 8.87 20.12 1.02
C SER A 106 7.79 20.11 2.12
N GLY A 107 7.87 19.18 3.08
CA GLY A 107 7.02 19.14 4.27
C GLY A 107 7.54 19.96 5.46
N GLU A 108 8.82 20.35 5.44
CA GLU A 108 9.49 21.06 6.54
C GLU A 108 9.68 22.57 6.26
N SER A 109 9.48 23.03 5.03
CA SER A 109 9.76 24.41 4.60
C SER A 109 8.57 25.39 4.70
N THR A 110 7.75 25.31 5.76
CA THR A 110 6.76 26.38 6.04
C THR A 110 6.61 26.67 7.54
N ALA A 111 7.73 26.89 8.21
CA ALA A 111 7.75 27.42 9.58
C ALA A 111 8.90 28.42 9.79
N GLN A 112 9.01 29.47 8.97
CA GLN A 112 9.68 30.71 9.41
C GLN A 112 9.31 31.95 8.59
N VAL A 113 9.08 33.05 9.32
CA VAL A 113 8.91 34.47 8.92
C VAL A 113 7.53 34.79 8.32
N ASP A 114 6.61 35.47 9.01
CA ASP A 114 6.72 36.79 9.67
C ASP A 114 5.78 36.91 10.89
#